data_AF-A0AAF0M724-F1
#
_entry.id   AF-A0AAF0M724-F1
#
_cell.length_a   1.000
_cell.length_b   1.000
_cell.length_c   1.000
_cell.angle_alpha   90.00
_cell.angle_beta   90.00
_cell.angle_gamma   90.00
#
_symmetry.space_group_name_H-M   'P 1'
#
loop_
_entity.id
_entity.type
_entity.pdbx_description
1 polymer ?
#
loop_
_entity_poly.entity_id
_entity_poly.type
_entity_poly.pdbx_seq_one_letter_code
_entity_poly.pdbx_strand_id
1 'polypeptide(L)'
;MTATDGRRATRLRVSRALIAAAALSWVPSLVVVFVRTTWTGAPTRIPVHWSGAGADQWGSASSLFWTLLVPGLAGAVLCSVLAVPLSSDVSRLGAAGVLGGITAGTGAITTVWVAALLSAARAPAPFLVVLGAVVWGGLVFGVCLLRGAGRSTSDTTAVDG
;
A
#
# COMPACT_ATOMS: atom_id res chain seq x y z
N MET A 1 -29.86 13.52 -42.65
CA MET A 1 -28.83 14.30 -41.93
C MET A 1 -28.63 13.67 -40.57
N THR A 2 -27.49 13.00 -40.40
CA THR A 2 -27.14 12.13 -39.27
C THR A 2 -26.54 12.95 -38.13
N ALA A 3 -27.27 13.06 -37.02
CA ALA A 3 -26.73 13.54 -35.76
C ALA A 3 -25.69 12.50 -35.26
N THR A 4 -24.41 12.80 -35.51
CA THR A 4 -23.31 12.07 -34.88
C THR A 4 -23.23 12.54 -33.43
N ASP A 5 -23.93 11.77 -32.60
CA ASP A 5 -24.01 11.92 -31.16
C ASP A 5 -22.58 11.98 -30.59
N GLY A 6 -22.22 13.14 -30.08
CA GLY A 6 -20.91 13.48 -29.59
C GLY A 6 -20.60 12.68 -28.34
N ARG A 7 -20.06 11.47 -28.50
CA ARG A 7 -19.32 10.78 -27.43
C ARG A 7 -18.07 11.59 -27.14
N ARG A 8 -18.22 12.65 -26.34
CA ARG A 8 -17.12 13.18 -25.54
C ARG A 8 -16.65 12.00 -24.71
N ALA A 9 -15.52 11.41 -25.11
CA ALA A 9 -14.76 10.54 -24.23
C ALA A 9 -14.47 11.37 -22.98
N THR A 10 -15.28 11.19 -21.93
CA THR A 10 -15.06 11.80 -20.63
C THR A 10 -13.74 11.24 -20.16
N ARG A 11 -12.65 12.02 -20.32
CA ARG A 11 -11.35 11.62 -19.80
C ARG A 11 -11.53 11.51 -18.29
N LEU A 12 -11.60 10.28 -17.77
CA LEU A 12 -11.61 9.99 -16.34
C LEU A 12 -10.36 10.66 -15.75
N ARG A 13 -10.55 11.78 -15.07
CA ARG A 13 -9.45 12.46 -14.37
C ARG A 13 -9.23 11.73 -13.06
N VAL A 14 -8.31 10.77 -13.09
CA VAL A 14 -7.88 10.07 -11.89
C VAL A 14 -7.24 11.08 -10.94
N SER A 15 -7.70 11.08 -9.68
CA SER A 15 -7.17 11.97 -8.65
C SER A 15 -5.69 11.69 -8.42
N ARG A 16 -4.85 12.74 -8.41
CA ARG A 16 -3.42 12.64 -8.08
C ARG A 16 -3.20 12.00 -6.71
N ALA A 17 -4.10 12.21 -5.76
CA ALA A 17 -4.03 11.61 -4.43
C ALA A 17 -4.23 10.09 -4.47
N LEU A 18 -5.12 9.58 -5.34
CA LEU A 18 -5.32 8.14 -5.52
C LEU A 18 -4.15 7.49 -6.26
N ILE A 19 -3.54 8.19 -7.21
CA ILE A 19 -2.30 7.73 -7.87
C ILE A 19 -1.17 7.66 -6.84
N ALA A 20 -1.00 8.70 -6.01
CA ALA A 20 0.00 8.70 -4.95
C ALA A 20 -0.25 7.59 -3.94
N ALA A 21 -1.49 7.39 -3.49
CA ALA A 21 -1.87 6.30 -2.60
C ALA A 21 -1.57 4.92 -3.20
N ALA A 22 -1.90 4.71 -4.48
CA ALA A 22 -1.58 3.49 -5.20
C ALA A 22 -0.06 3.28 -5.35
N ALA A 23 0.73 4.33 -5.55
CA ALA A 23 2.19 4.22 -5.57
C ALA A 23 2.75 3.88 -4.18
N LEU A 24 2.23 4.52 -3.13
CA LEU A 24 2.66 4.31 -1.75
C LEU A 24 2.31 2.91 -1.22
N SER A 25 1.29 2.24 -1.77
CA SER A 25 0.94 0.87 -1.37
C SER A 25 2.00 -0.16 -1.74
N TRP A 26 2.89 0.15 -2.69
CA TRP A 26 4.03 -0.71 -3.05
C TRP A 26 5.14 -0.70 -2.01
N VAL A 27 5.24 0.36 -1.19
CA VAL A 27 6.39 0.59 -0.31
C VAL A 27 6.66 -0.55 0.66
N PRO A 28 5.68 -1.10 1.42
CA PRO A 28 5.96 -2.20 2.34
C PRO A 28 6.59 -3.41 1.65
N SER A 29 6.06 -3.83 0.50
CA SER A 29 6.57 -4.98 -0.26
C SER A 29 7.97 -4.71 -0.83
N LEU A 30 8.20 -3.52 -1.38
CA LEU A 30 9.51 -3.14 -1.90
C LEU A 30 10.58 -3.04 -0.81
N VAL A 31 10.23 -2.53 0.37
CA VAL A 31 11.12 -2.53 1.54
C VAL A 31 11.47 -3.96 1.95
N VAL A 32 10.51 -4.89 1.97
CA VAL A 32 10.79 -6.29 2.30
C VAL A 32 11.69 -6.97 1.27
N VAL A 33 11.49 -6.70 -0.02
CA VAL A 33 12.40 -7.15 -1.09
C VAL A 33 13.79 -6.57 -0.90
N PHE A 34 13.90 -5.28 -0.59
CA PHE A 34 15.16 -4.61 -0.33
C PHE A 34 15.89 -5.20 0.89
N VAL A 35 15.19 -5.46 1.99
CA VAL A 35 15.76 -6.13 3.17
C VAL A 35 16.30 -7.50 2.79
N ARG A 36 15.56 -8.29 1.99
CA ARG A 36 16.02 -9.60 1.53
C ARG A 36 17.31 -9.53 0.71
N THR A 37 17.46 -8.52 -0.16
CA THR A 37 18.62 -8.41 -1.04
C THR A 37 19.84 -7.81 -0.35
N THR A 38 19.65 -7.06 0.74
CA THR A 38 20.73 -6.35 1.43
C THR A 38 21.19 -7.02 2.72
N TRP A 39 20.36 -7.85 3.37
CA TRP A 39 20.75 -8.51 4.61
C TRP A 39 21.64 -9.73 4.34
N THR A 40 22.95 -9.49 4.30
CA THR A 40 23.97 -10.54 4.24
C THR A 40 24.04 -11.28 5.57
N GLY A 41 23.92 -12.62 5.54
CA GLY A 41 23.95 -13.45 6.75
C GLY A 41 22.61 -13.58 7.49
N ALA A 42 21.50 -13.27 6.84
CA ALA A 42 20.17 -13.50 7.38
C ALA A 42 19.96 -14.98 7.77
N PRO A 43 19.28 -15.28 8.89
CA PRO A 43 18.94 -16.65 9.27
C PRO A 43 18.18 -17.40 8.17
N THR A 44 18.59 -18.63 7.88
CA THR A 44 17.93 -19.49 6.88
C THR A 44 16.70 -20.21 7.45
N ARG A 45 16.64 -20.33 8.79
CA ARG A 45 15.53 -20.87 9.56
C ARG A 45 14.94 -19.77 10.45
N ILE A 46 13.64 -19.57 10.34
CA ILE A 46 12.91 -18.54 11.07
C ILE A 46 11.63 -19.11 11.68
N PRO A 47 11.06 -18.49 12.73
CA PRO A 47 9.78 -18.89 13.25
C PRO A 47 8.69 -18.77 12.19
N VAL A 48 7.83 -19.79 12.11
CA VAL A 48 6.63 -19.80 11.25
C VAL A 48 5.35 -19.88 12.06
N HIS A 49 5.48 -20.19 13.35
CA HIS A 49 4.39 -20.21 14.32
C HIS A 49 4.91 -19.67 15.66
N TRP A 50 4.01 -19.01 16.39
CA TRP A 50 4.25 -18.52 17.73
C TRP A 50 3.12 -18.97 18.64
N SER A 51 3.49 -19.56 19.77
CA SER A 51 2.60 -19.79 20.90
C SER A 51 2.63 -18.59 21.85
N GLY A 52 1.77 -18.60 22.89
CA GLY A 52 1.84 -17.62 23.97
C GLY A 52 3.17 -17.60 24.74
N ALA A 53 3.98 -18.66 24.63
CA ALA A 53 5.31 -18.77 25.26
C ALA A 53 6.47 -18.37 24.33
N GLY A 54 6.20 -18.12 23.04
CA GLY A 54 7.19 -17.80 22.02
C GLY A 54 7.15 -18.71 20.80
N ALA A 55 8.18 -18.61 19.95
CA ALA A 55 8.31 -19.41 18.73
C ALA A 55 8.44 -20.91 19.04
N ASP A 56 7.53 -21.70 18.50
CA ASP A 56 7.43 -23.16 18.74
C ASP A 56 7.57 -23.98 17.43
N GLN A 57 7.45 -23.36 16.26
CA GLN A 57 7.78 -23.98 14.97
C GLN A 57 8.67 -23.12 14.09
N TRP A 58 9.56 -23.78 13.37
CA TRP A 58 10.60 -23.16 12.55
C TRP A 58 10.58 -23.70 11.13
N GLY A 59 10.71 -22.81 10.15
CA GLY A 59 10.64 -23.15 8.73
C GLY A 59 11.69 -22.43 7.89
N SER A 60 11.63 -22.69 6.59
CA SER A 60 12.53 -22.05 5.60
C SER A 60 12.20 -20.56 5.45
N ALA A 61 13.20 -19.71 5.66
CA ALA A 61 13.07 -18.27 5.43
C ALA A 61 12.72 -17.94 3.98
N SER A 62 13.23 -18.72 3.02
CA SER A 62 12.94 -18.52 1.61
C SER A 62 11.51 -18.89 1.23
N SER A 63 10.97 -19.97 1.79
CA SER A 63 9.58 -20.37 1.53
C SER A 63 8.61 -19.33 2.10
N LEU A 64 8.78 -18.98 3.38
CA LEU A 64 7.91 -18.02 4.05
C LEU A 64 7.95 -16.63 3.39
N PHE A 65 9.12 -16.20 2.89
CA PHE A 65 9.23 -14.94 2.14
C PHE A 65 8.27 -14.88 0.96
N TRP A 66 8.26 -15.90 0.09
CA TRP A 66 7.42 -15.88 -1.10
C TRP A 66 5.93 -16.00 -0.73
N THR A 67 5.62 -16.85 0.25
CA THR A 67 4.25 -17.00 0.78
C THR A 67 3.68 -15.67 1.27
N LEU A 68 4.49 -14.84 1.93
CA LEU A 68 4.04 -13.57 2.49
C LEU A 68 4.16 -12.40 1.50
N LEU A 69 5.14 -12.41 0.61
CA LEU A 69 5.34 -11.36 -0.39
C LEU A 69 4.23 -11.36 -1.45
N VAL A 70 3.79 -12.52 -1.93
CA VAL A 70 2.81 -12.61 -3.02
C VAL A 70 1.49 -11.91 -2.67
N PRO A 71 0.86 -12.14 -1.50
CA PRO A 71 -0.30 -11.35 -1.05
C PRO A 71 -0.01 -9.85 -0.93
N GLY A 72 1.20 -9.49 -0.48
CA GLY A 72 1.70 -8.10 -0.46
C GLY A 72 1.62 -7.41 -1.80
N LEU A 73 2.23 -8.02 -2.80
CA LEU A 73 2.25 -7.54 -4.18
C LEU A 73 0.85 -7.53 -4.78
N ALA A 74 0.03 -8.55 -4.51
CA ALA A 74 -1.36 -8.60 -4.97
C ALA A 74 -2.17 -7.41 -4.41
N GLY A 75 -1.97 -7.03 -3.15
CA GLY A 75 -2.57 -5.84 -2.56
C GLY A 75 -2.15 -4.54 -3.25
N ALA A 76 -0.87 -4.37 -3.56
CA ALA A 76 -0.36 -3.19 -4.25
C ALA A 76 -0.90 -3.07 -5.69
N VAL A 77 -0.97 -4.20 -6.41
CA VAL A 77 -1.61 -4.29 -7.73
C VAL A 77 -3.10 -3.93 -7.61
N LEU A 78 -3.81 -4.47 -6.62
CA LEU A 78 -5.22 -4.18 -6.40
C LEU A 78 -5.45 -2.69 -6.14
N CYS A 79 -4.63 -2.05 -5.29
CA CYS A 79 -4.67 -0.60 -5.09
C CYS A 79 -4.45 0.18 -6.40
N SER A 80 -3.53 -0.29 -7.25
CA SER A 80 -3.23 0.35 -8.54
C SER A 80 -4.40 0.26 -9.51
N VAL A 81 -5.06 -0.91 -9.59
CA VAL A 81 -6.24 -1.13 -10.42
C VAL A 81 -7.44 -0.33 -9.89
N LEU A 82 -7.63 -0.30 -8.58
CA LEU A 82 -8.77 0.38 -7.94
C LEU A 82 -8.68 1.90 -7.97
N ALA A 83 -7.51 2.50 -8.18
CA ALA A 83 -7.36 3.96 -8.22
C ALA A 83 -8.25 4.65 -9.27
N VAL A 84 -8.55 3.97 -10.39
CA VAL A 84 -9.41 4.48 -11.46
C VAL A 84 -10.91 4.42 -11.08
N PRO A 85 -11.52 3.26 -10.79
CA PRO A 85 -12.94 3.19 -10.43
C PRO A 85 -13.27 3.91 -9.12
N LEU A 86 -12.35 3.95 -8.15
CA LEU A 86 -12.55 4.71 -6.91
C LEU A 86 -12.53 6.24 -7.13
N SER A 87 -12.11 6.71 -8.32
CA SER A 87 -12.10 8.14 -8.64
C SER A 87 -13.44 8.66 -9.15
N SER A 88 -14.32 7.78 -9.65
CA SER A 88 -15.61 8.14 -10.26
C SER A 88 -16.81 7.81 -9.38
N ASP A 89 -16.78 6.69 -8.65
CA ASP A 89 -18.02 6.05 -8.18
C ASP A 89 -18.13 5.88 -6.66
N VAL A 90 -17.13 6.32 -5.89
CA VAL A 90 -17.07 6.08 -4.44
C VAL A 90 -16.81 7.37 -3.67
N SER A 91 -17.41 7.46 -2.48
CA SER A 91 -17.11 8.54 -1.54
C SER A 91 -15.61 8.56 -1.23
N ARG A 92 -15.06 9.76 -1.04
CA ARG A 92 -13.63 9.93 -0.77
C ARG A 92 -13.15 9.18 0.47
N LEU A 93 -13.98 9.16 1.52
CA LEU A 93 -13.72 8.40 2.74
C LEU A 93 -13.74 6.89 2.46
N GLY A 94 -14.66 6.41 1.61
CA GLY A 94 -14.70 5.02 1.18
C GLY A 94 -13.45 4.63 0.38
N ALA A 95 -13.05 5.44 -0.60
CA ALA A 95 -11.84 5.21 -1.38
C ALA A 95 -10.57 5.21 -0.52
N ALA A 96 -10.47 6.18 0.42
CA ALA A 96 -9.37 6.24 1.39
C ALA A 96 -9.34 5.00 2.28
N GLY A 97 -10.49 4.57 2.79
CA GLY A 97 -10.64 3.37 3.61
C GLY A 97 -10.19 2.10 2.88
N VAL A 98 -10.60 1.94 1.62
CA VAL A 98 -10.22 0.79 0.79
C VAL A 98 -8.71 0.76 0.53
N LEU A 99 -8.13 1.87 0.03
CA LEU A 99 -6.69 1.88 -0.30
C LEU A 99 -5.81 1.78 0.95
N GLY A 100 -6.15 2.51 2.02
CA GLY A 100 -5.43 2.43 3.28
C GLY A 100 -5.55 1.07 3.95
N GLY A 101 -6.75 0.48 3.97
CA GLY A 101 -7.01 -0.83 4.56
C GLY A 101 -6.31 -1.97 3.83
N ILE A 102 -6.37 -2.00 2.49
CA ILE A 102 -5.62 -2.99 1.70
C ILE A 102 -4.12 -2.84 1.97
N THR A 103 -3.59 -1.62 1.92
CA THR A 103 -2.16 -1.35 2.17
C THR A 103 -1.74 -1.80 3.57
N ALA A 104 -2.51 -1.48 4.61
CA ALA A 104 -2.23 -1.89 5.98
C ALA A 104 -2.21 -3.43 6.10
N GLY A 105 -3.24 -4.09 5.57
CA GLY A 105 -3.39 -5.55 5.67
C GLY A 105 -2.30 -6.30 4.92
N THR A 106 -2.12 -6.02 3.63
CA THR A 106 -1.13 -6.75 2.82
C THR A 106 0.31 -6.35 3.14
N GLY A 107 0.53 -5.10 3.58
CA GLY A 107 1.80 -4.66 4.14
C GLY A 107 2.14 -5.37 5.46
N ALA A 108 1.16 -5.51 6.37
CA ALA A 108 1.33 -6.27 7.61
C ALA A 108 1.69 -7.73 7.31
N ILE A 109 0.96 -8.39 6.40
CA ILE A 109 1.26 -9.78 5.98
C ILE A 109 2.70 -9.91 5.49
N THR A 110 3.14 -9.02 4.59
CA THR A 110 4.47 -9.10 3.97
C THR A 110 5.59 -8.86 4.98
N THR A 111 5.38 -7.93 5.92
CA THR A 111 6.37 -7.58 6.96
C THR A 111 6.49 -8.63 8.06
N VAL A 112 5.56 -9.59 8.19
CA VAL A 112 5.71 -10.74 9.10
C VAL A 112 7.00 -11.51 8.82
N TRP A 113 7.43 -11.59 7.56
CA TRP A 113 8.72 -12.23 7.22
C TRP A 113 9.91 -11.52 7.89
N VAL A 114 9.93 -10.18 7.89
CA VAL A 114 10.97 -9.40 8.55
C VAL A 114 10.88 -9.56 10.07
N ALA A 115 9.66 -9.57 10.64
CA ALA A 115 9.47 -9.84 12.06
C ALA A 115 10.02 -11.23 12.45
N ALA A 116 9.79 -12.25 11.62
CA ALA A 116 10.32 -13.59 11.82
C ALA A 116 11.86 -13.63 11.78
N LEU A 117 12.49 -12.93 10.82
CA LEU A 117 13.95 -12.78 10.77
C LEU A 117 14.50 -12.07 12.01
N LEU A 118 13.89 -10.95 12.41
CA LEU A 118 14.27 -10.20 13.60
C LEU A 118 14.12 -11.05 14.87
N SER A 119 13.05 -11.84 14.96
CA SER A 119 12.84 -12.79 16.06
C SER A 119 13.92 -13.88 16.08
N ALA A 120 14.29 -14.43 14.93
CA ALA A 120 15.38 -15.42 14.82
C ALA A 120 16.74 -14.80 15.20
N ALA A 121 16.96 -13.53 14.84
CA ALA A 121 18.14 -12.75 15.21
C ALA A 121 18.10 -12.24 16.66
N ARG A 122 17.06 -12.56 17.44
CA ARG A 122 16.86 -12.12 18.83
C ARG A 122 16.84 -10.59 18.99
N ALA A 123 16.40 -9.88 17.96
CA ALA A 123 16.20 -8.44 18.03
C ALA A 123 15.08 -8.08 19.02
N PRO A 124 15.19 -6.97 19.77
CA PRO A 124 14.11 -6.51 20.62
C PRO A 124 12.90 -6.07 19.78
N ALA A 125 11.69 -6.44 20.24
CA ALA A 125 10.42 -6.02 19.66
C ALA A 125 10.27 -6.28 18.13
N PRO A 126 10.44 -7.54 17.67
CA PRO A 126 10.47 -7.88 16.24
C PRO A 126 9.17 -7.51 15.49
N PHE A 127 8.03 -7.42 16.19
CA PHE A 127 6.72 -7.14 15.60
C PHE A 127 6.44 -5.65 15.36
N LEU A 128 7.33 -4.73 15.77
CA LEU A 128 7.16 -3.30 15.49
C LEU A 128 7.15 -3.00 13.98
N VAL A 129 7.83 -3.79 13.16
CA VAL A 129 7.80 -3.65 11.69
C VAL A 129 6.41 -3.91 11.12
N VAL A 130 5.63 -4.81 11.75
CA VAL A 130 4.25 -5.10 11.35
C VAL A 130 3.34 -3.93 11.73
N LEU A 131 3.50 -3.38 12.92
CA LEU A 131 2.80 -2.15 13.32
C LEU A 131 3.16 -0.97 12.41
N GLY A 132 4.42 -0.86 12.00
CA GLY A 132 4.88 0.13 11.03
C GLY A 132 4.14 0.04 9.70
N ALA A 133 3.87 -1.17 9.19
CA ALA A 133 3.06 -1.37 7.99
C ALA A 133 1.59 -0.95 8.18
N VAL A 134 1.03 -1.18 9.36
CA VAL A 134 -0.33 -0.70 9.69
C VAL A 134 -0.39 0.82 9.73
N VAL A 135 0.58 1.47 10.37
CA VAL A 135 0.72 2.93 10.38
C VAL A 135 0.89 3.46 8.96
N TRP A 136 1.64 2.76 8.11
CA TRP A 136 1.80 3.12 6.70
C TRP A 136 0.48 3.10 5.92
N GLY A 137 -0.37 2.10 6.15
CA GLY A 137 -1.73 2.09 5.58
C GLY A 137 -2.58 3.27 6.07
N GLY A 138 -2.41 3.69 7.33
CA GLY A 138 -2.99 4.93 7.86
C GLY A 138 -2.48 6.19 7.14
N LEU A 139 -1.20 6.23 6.76
CA LEU A 139 -0.65 7.31 5.94
C LEU A 139 -1.26 7.32 4.54
N VAL A 140 -1.40 6.15 3.90
CA VAL A 140 -2.07 6.02 2.59
C VAL A 140 -3.52 6.50 2.66
N PHE A 141 -4.23 6.14 3.73
CA PHE A 141 -5.57 6.69 4.02
C PHE A 141 -5.53 8.22 4.09
N GLY A 142 -4.61 8.80 4.87
CA GLY A 142 -4.43 10.24 5.01
C GLY A 142 -4.13 10.94 3.68
N VAL A 143 -3.25 10.36 2.85
CA VAL A 143 -2.90 10.89 1.52
C VAL A 143 -4.12 10.98 0.61
N CYS A 144 -5.00 9.97 0.63
CA CYS A 144 -6.26 10.02 -0.12
C CYS A 144 -7.15 11.21 0.30
N LEU A 145 -7.02 11.65 1.56
CA LEU A 145 -7.76 12.77 2.15
C LEU A 145 -7.11 14.15 1.96
N LEU A 146 -5.91 14.25 1.38
CA LEU A 146 -5.28 15.54 1.06
C LEU A 146 -5.89 16.20 -0.18
N ARG A 147 -6.35 17.46 -0.04
CA ARG A 147 -6.90 18.25 -1.16
C ARG A 147 -5.81 18.51 -2.20
N GLY A 148 -6.14 18.34 -3.49
CA GLY A 148 -5.32 18.88 -4.57
C GLY A 148 -5.33 20.41 -4.50
N ALA A 149 -4.29 21.00 -3.91
CA ALA A 149 -4.04 22.44 -3.91
C ALA A 149 -3.63 22.94 -5.31
N GLY A 150 -4.54 22.83 -6.29
CA GLY A 150 -4.30 23.15 -7.69
C GLY A 150 -5.45 23.92 -8.33
N ARG A 151 -5.32 25.26 -8.28
CA ARG A 151 -6.07 26.32 -8.99
C ARG A 151 -7.50 26.64 -8.54
N SER A 152 -7.57 27.62 -7.65
CA SER A 152 -8.66 28.62 -7.61
C SER A 152 -8.01 29.99 -7.41
N THR A 153 -7.44 30.58 -8.47
CA THR A 153 -6.92 31.98 -8.49
C THR A 153 -6.41 32.31 -9.91
N SER A 154 -7.32 32.45 -10.87
CA SER A 154 -7.14 33.23 -12.13
C SER A 154 -8.28 32.90 -13.09
N ASP A 155 -9.39 33.64 -13.00
CA ASP A 155 -10.26 34.05 -14.14
C ASP A 155 -11.58 34.67 -13.62
N THR A 156 -11.47 35.75 -12.83
CA THR A 156 -12.64 36.57 -12.47
C THR A 156 -12.37 38.07 -12.65
N THR A 157 -11.37 38.46 -13.45
CA THR A 157 -11.09 39.89 -13.72
C THR A 157 -10.68 40.13 -15.17
N ALA A 158 -11.48 39.65 -16.11
CA ALA A 158 -11.41 40.10 -17.51
C ALA A 158 -12.82 40.16 -18.12
N VAL A 159 -13.74 40.76 -17.39
CA VAL A 159 -14.96 41.39 -17.93
C VAL A 159 -15.05 42.71 -17.17
N ASP A 160 -15.19 43.80 -17.91
CA ASP A 160 -15.26 45.22 -17.49
C ASP A 160 -13.93 45.99 -17.49
N GLY A 161 -13.69 46.64 -18.62
CA GLY A 161 -12.62 47.60 -18.89
C GLY A 161 -12.55 47.94 -20.38
#